data_AF-A0A916HIB3-F1
#
_entry.id   AF-A0A916HIB3-F1
#
_cell.length_a   1.000
_cell.length_b   1.000
_cell.length_c   1.000
_cell.angle_alpha   90.00
_cell.angle_beta   90.00
_cell.angle_gamma   90.00
#
_symmetry.space_group_name_H-M   'P 1'
#
loop_
_entity.id
_entity.type
_entity.pdbx_description
1 polymer ?
#
loop_
_entity_poly.entity_id
_entity_poly.type
_entity_poly.pdbx_seq_one_letter_code
_entity_poly.pdbx_strand_id
1 'polypeptide(L)' 'DGIVATATEVDLALVYGLGFPPFRGGIFRWADATGAKALLAAAEKHASLGALYAPTEQLKGLAASGKGFHGE' A
#
# COMPACT_ATOMS: atom_id res chain seq x y z
N ASP A 1 -7.36 8.22 7.50
CA ASP A 1 -8.82 8.40 7.35
C ASP A 1 -9.66 7.51 8.25
N GLY A 2 -9.14 6.35 8.70
CA GLY A 2 -9.86 5.52 9.69
C GLY A 2 -11.13 4.85 9.15
N ILE A 3 -11.22 4.67 7.83
CA ILE A 3 -12.37 4.04 7.16
C ILE A 3 -12.44 2.54 7.46
N VAL A 4 -11.29 1.88 7.57
CA VAL A 4 -11.14 0.46 7.94
C VAL A 4 -10.15 0.38 9.10
N ALA A 5 -10.35 -0.58 10.01
CA ALA A 5 -9.58 -0.64 11.25
C ALA A 5 -8.16 -1.20 11.05
N THR A 6 -7.98 -2.15 10.14
CA THR A 6 -6.69 -2.84 9.93
C THR A 6 -6.33 -3.08 8.47
N ALA A 7 -5.03 -3.24 8.17
CA ALA A 7 -4.54 -3.62 6.84
C ALA A 7 -5.09 -4.99 6.39
N THR A 8 -5.20 -5.94 7.31
CA THR A 8 -5.75 -7.29 7.06
C THR A 8 -7.19 -7.25 6.57
N GLU A 9 -8.04 -6.39 7.15
CA GLU A 9 -9.43 -6.25 6.70
C GLU A 9 -9.52 -5.71 5.26
N VAL A 10 -8.66 -4.75 4.90
CA VAL A 10 -8.59 -4.22 3.53
C VAL A 10 -8.13 -5.31 2.56
N ASP A 11 -7.11 -6.07 2.93
CA ASP A 11 -6.60 -7.19 2.13
C ASP A 11 -7.70 -8.20 1.81
N LEU A 12 -8.44 -8.65 2.83
CA LEU A 12 -9.56 -9.58 2.66
C LEU A 12 -10.71 -8.96 1.86
N ALA A 13 -11.05 -7.70 2.12
CA ALA A 13 -12.11 -7.01 1.42
C ALA A 13 -11.82 -6.87 -0.08
N LEU A 14 -10.57 -6.61 -0.47
CA LEU A 14 -10.20 -6.53 -1.88
C LEU A 14 -10.14 -7.90 -2.55
N VAL A 15 -9.67 -8.93 -1.84
CA VAL A 15 -9.68 -10.31 -2.35
C VAL A 15 -11.11 -10.79 -2.60
N TYR A 16 -12.02 -10.63 -1.64
CA TYR A 16 -13.40 -11.11 -1.78
C TYR A 16 -14.32 -10.17 -2.56
N GLY A 17 -14.10 -8.86 -2.49
CA GLY A 17 -14.96 -7.85 -3.11
C GLY A 17 -14.59 -7.55 -4.56
N LEU A 18 -13.30 -7.36 -4.85
CA LEU A 18 -12.82 -6.98 -6.19
C LEU A 18 -12.13 -8.15 -6.93
N GLY A 19 -11.98 -9.31 -6.28
CA GLY A 19 -11.25 -10.44 -6.85
C GLY A 19 -9.74 -10.19 -6.92
N PHE A 20 -9.18 -9.42 -5.98
CA PHE A 20 -7.73 -9.19 -5.94
C PHE A 20 -6.98 -10.54 -5.89
N PRO A 21 -5.90 -10.72 -6.66
CA PRO A 21 -5.22 -12.02 -6.79
C PRO A 21 -4.87 -12.68 -5.45
N PRO A 22 -5.49 -13.82 -5.07
CA PRO A 22 -5.32 -14.41 -3.74
C PRO A 22 -3.88 -14.84 -3.44
N PHE A 23 -3.12 -15.25 -4.46
CA PHE A 23 -1.71 -15.63 -4.33
C PHE A 23 -0.78 -14.45 -3.98
N ARG A 24 -1.29 -13.21 -3.97
CA ARG A 24 -0.60 -12.02 -3.46
C ARG A 24 -1.02 -11.66 -2.03
N GLY A 25 -1.91 -12.42 -1.41
CA GLY A 25 -2.43 -12.21 -0.04
C GLY A 25 -3.44 -11.06 0.08
N GLY A 26 -3.21 -9.95 -0.60
CA GLY A 26 -4.01 -8.73 -0.57
C GLY A 26 -3.20 -7.53 -1.06
N ILE A 27 -3.79 -6.34 -1.10
CA ILE A 27 -3.08 -5.15 -1.61
C ILE A 27 -1.93 -4.71 -0.71
N PHE A 28 -2.11 -4.74 0.61
CA PHE A 28 -1.10 -4.37 1.59
C PHE A 28 -0.08 -5.47 1.80
N ARG A 29 -0.49 -6.76 1.78
CA ARG A 29 0.47 -7.87 1.70
C ARG A 29 1.36 -7.79 0.45
N TRP A 30 0.78 -7.44 -0.71
CA TRP A 30 1.56 -7.19 -1.91
C TRP A 30 2.45 -5.94 -1.80
N ALA A 31 1.96 -4.87 -1.19
CA ALA A 31 2.72 -3.64 -0.98
C ALA A 31 3.95 -3.90 -0.10
N ASP A 32 3.81 -4.70 0.95
CA ASP A 32 4.92 -5.09 1.85
C ASP A 32 5.94 -5.95 1.13
N ALA A 33 5.49 -6.93 0.34
CA ALA A 33 6.37 -7.74 -0.51
C ALA A 33 7.11 -6.91 -1.57
N THR A 34 6.48 -5.84 -2.08
CA THR A 34 7.09 -4.91 -3.05
C THR A 34 8.07 -3.95 -2.38
N GLY A 35 7.77 -3.56 -1.13
CA GLY A 35 8.57 -2.67 -0.31
C GLY A 35 8.17 -1.20 -0.44
N ALA A 36 7.99 -0.52 0.70
CA ALA A 36 7.54 0.87 0.77
C ALA A 36 8.45 1.86 0.02
N LYS A 37 9.76 1.62 -0.03
CA LYS A 37 10.71 2.46 -0.80
C LYS A 37 10.49 2.38 -2.31
N ALA A 38 10.25 1.18 -2.84
CA ALA A 38 9.89 1.00 -4.25
C ALA A 38 8.51 1.61 -4.53
N LEU A 39 7.59 1.42 -3.59
CA LEU A 39 6.32 2.14 -3.40
C LEU A 39 6.42 3.63 -3.76
N LEU A 40 7.19 4.30 -2.90
CA LEU A 40 7.39 5.74 -2.92
C LEU A 40 8.05 6.20 -4.22
N ALA A 41 9.13 5.55 -4.64
CA ALA A 41 9.83 5.91 -5.87
C ALA A 41 8.93 5.80 -7.11
N ALA A 42 8.08 4.77 -7.18
CA ALA A 42 7.12 4.61 -8.26
C ALA A 42 6.04 5.71 -8.23
N ALA A 43 5.55 6.09 -7.06
CA ALA A 43 4.59 7.19 -6.91
C ALA A 43 5.20 8.54 -7.33
N GLU A 44 6.40 8.86 -6.83
CA GLU A 44 7.12 10.10 -7.15
C GLU A 44 7.41 10.23 -8.64
N LYS A 45 7.79 9.14 -9.31
CA LYS A 45 8.00 9.10 -10.76
C LYS A 45 6.76 9.56 -11.55
N HIS A 46 5.56 9.26 -11.06
CA HIS A 46 4.30 9.54 -11.74
C HIS A 46 3.52 10.70 -11.10
N ALA A 47 4.10 11.43 -10.15
CA ALA A 47 3.42 12.51 -9.44
C ALA A 47 2.92 13.64 -10.37
N SER A 48 3.54 13.81 -11.54
CA SER A 48 3.10 14.77 -12.57
C SER A 48 1.76 14.42 -13.22
N LEU A 49 1.28 13.17 -13.10
CA LEU A 49 -0.01 12.73 -13.62
C LEU A 49 -1.19 13.22 -12.76
N GLY A 50 -0.93 13.82 -11.60
CA GLY A 50 -1.92 14.47 -10.75
C GLY A 50 -2.00 13.88 -9.34
N ALA A 51 -2.95 14.41 -8.55
CA ALA A 51 -3.05 14.14 -7.12
C ALA A 51 -3.22 12.66 -6.74
N LEU A 52 -3.77 11.83 -7.64
CA LEU A 52 -3.91 10.38 -7.40
C LEU A 52 -2.57 9.65 -7.25
N TYR A 53 -1.48 10.21 -7.78
CA TYR A 53 -0.13 9.66 -7.69
C TYR A 53 0.71 10.31 -6.60
N ALA A 54 0.18 11.32 -5.89
CA ALA A 54 0.90 11.98 -4.82
C ALA A 54 1.06 11.00 -3.62
N PRO A 55 2.29 10.71 -3.18
CA PRO A 55 2.51 9.79 -2.06
C PRO A 55 1.97 10.37 -0.76
N THR A 56 1.28 9.53 0.01
CA THR A 56 0.76 9.90 1.33
C THR A 56 1.89 10.02 2.36
N GLU A 57 1.68 10.81 3.42
CA GLU A 57 2.63 10.93 4.52
C GLU A 57 2.89 9.57 5.22
N GLN A 58 1.88 8.71 5.27
CA GLN A 58 2.04 7.34 5.78
C GLN A 58 3.03 6.54 4.94
N LEU A 59 2.91 6.55 3.61
CA LEU A 59 3.83 5.83 2.73
C LEU A 59 5.27 6.34 2.85
N LYS A 60 5.44 7.67 2.96
CA LYS A 60 6.75 8.29 3.21
C LYS A 60 7.35 7.83 4.53
N GLY A 61 6.55 7.81 5.60
CA GLY A 61 6.97 7.32 6.93
C GLY A 61 7.36 5.85 6.94
N LEU A 62 6.62 4.99 6.24
CA LEU A 62 6.94 3.57 6.07
C LEU A 62 8.26 3.39 5.30
N ALA A 63 8.44 4.11 4.18
CA ALA A 63 9.66 4.08 3.40
C ALA A 63 10.89 4.54 4.20
N ALA A 64 10.75 5.57 5.04
CA ALA A 64 11.82 6.08 5.90
C ALA A 64 12.18 5.12 7.04
N SER A 65 11.19 4.49 7.66
CA SER A 65 11.38 3.54 8.78
C SER A 65 11.75 2.13 8.34
N GLY A 66 11.61 1.80 7.05
CA GLY A 66 11.87 0.46 6.53
C GLY A 66 10.81 -0.57 6.93
N LYS A 67 9.62 -0.11 7.34
CA LYS A 67 8.48 -0.95 7.74
C LYS A 67 7.43 -1.02 6.62
N GLY A 68 6.59 -2.04 6.69
CA GLY A 68 5.40 -2.24 5.89
C GLY A 68 4.10 -1.89 6.62
N PHE A 69 2.99 -2.09 5.91
CA PHE A 69 1.62 -1.87 6.39
C PHE A 69 1.20 -2.89 7.45
N HIS A 70 1.77 -4.10 7.43
CA HIS A 70 1.57 -5.13 8.46
C HIS A 70 2.55 -5.02 9.64
N GLY A 71 3.44 -4.02 9.63
CA GLY A 71 4.44 -3.81 10.68
C GLY A 71 5.72 -4.64 10.54
N GLU A 72 5.83 -5.41 9.46
CA GLU A 72 6.99 -6.19 9.03
C GLU A 72 8.01 -5.33 8.28
#